data_AF-A0A0F2R365-F1
#
_entry.id   AF-A0A0F2R365-F1
#
_cell.length_a   1.000
_cell.length_b   1.000
_cell.length_c   1.000
_cell.angle_alpha   90.00
_cell.angle_beta   90.00
_cell.angle_gamma   90.00
#
_symmetry.space_group_name_H-M   'P 1'
#
loop_
_entity.id
_entity.type
_entity.pdbx_description
1 polymer ?
#
loop_
_entity_poly.entity_id
_entity_poly.type
_entity_poly.pdbx_seq_one_letter_code
_entity_poly.pdbx_strand_id
1 'polypeptide(L)'
;MYRLWLGLVLVLVIHAGCGDGKTKQLNAALEKSKATIQAISDENSQLKEQISRLQTEFNDLQNENSNLKISETELQQWSRQLAEQLGPAVWYPGPYERPLPRKIIERATAEKLVQSLNDLFRQAQLPEVILLKVLGDTAFVDISQDEQLTQQMGSTGATGYIQAVTYTLTSLPGIHYVDFQFKEGDHAVPGRYSR
;
A
#
# COMPACT_ATOMS: atom_id res chain seq x y z
N MET A 1 -38.03 -29.61 -17.85
CA MET A 1 -37.75 -30.80 -18.66
C MET A 1 -36.43 -31.41 -18.20
N TYR A 2 -36.44 -32.41 -17.32
CA TYR A 2 -35.54 -33.56 -17.35
C TYR A 2 -36.18 -34.64 -16.46
N ARG A 3 -36.47 -35.78 -17.09
CA ARG A 3 -37.21 -36.93 -16.58
C ARG A 3 -36.23 -38.10 -16.48
N LEU A 4 -36.46 -38.94 -15.46
CA LEU A 4 -36.23 -40.39 -15.41
C LEU A 4 -34.81 -40.97 -15.18
N TRP A 5 -34.83 -42.12 -14.46
CA TRP A 5 -33.81 -43.15 -14.19
C TRP A 5 -32.86 -42.84 -13.01
N LEU A 6 -32.64 -43.64 -11.97
CA LEU A 6 -32.91 -45.03 -11.53
C LEU A 6 -33.06 -44.97 -9.99
N GLY A 7 -33.68 -45.88 -9.23
CA GLY A 7 -33.99 -47.29 -9.40
C GLY A 7 -34.41 -47.79 -8.02
N LEU A 8 -35.59 -48.39 -7.96
CA LEU A 8 -36.20 -48.99 -6.78
C LEU A 8 -35.35 -50.21 -6.36
N VAL A 9 -34.73 -50.19 -5.18
CA VAL A 9 -34.12 -51.40 -4.59
C VAL A 9 -34.90 -51.75 -3.33
N LEU A 10 -35.99 -52.48 -3.57
CA LEU A 10 -36.75 -53.19 -2.55
C LEU A 10 -36.06 -54.56 -2.38
N VAL A 11 -35.29 -54.73 -1.31
CA VAL A 11 -34.71 -56.05 -0.95
C VAL A 11 -35.42 -56.54 0.31
N LEU A 12 -36.47 -57.33 0.08
CA LEU A 12 -37.04 -58.25 1.06
C LEU A 12 -36.12 -59.49 1.12
N VAL A 13 -35.34 -59.62 2.18
CA VAL A 13 -34.71 -60.90 2.55
C VAL A 13 -35.09 -61.21 3.99
N ILE A 14 -36.04 -62.13 4.13
CA ILE A 14 -36.33 -62.85 5.37
C ILE A 14 -35.25 -63.92 5.49
N HIS A 15 -34.33 -63.78 6.44
CA HIS A 15 -33.49 -64.87 6.95
C HIS A 15 -33.43 -64.78 8.48
N ALA A 16 -34.08 -65.72 9.14
CA ALA A 16 -34.00 -65.90 10.58
C ALA A 16 -32.62 -66.48 10.96
N GLY A 17 -31.99 -65.91 11.99
CA GLY A 17 -31.01 -66.64 12.80
C GLY A 17 -29.50 -66.36 12.61
N CYS A 18 -29.08 -65.19 12.10
CA CYS A 18 -27.70 -64.67 12.30
C CYS A 18 -27.58 -63.16 12.03
N GLY A 19 -28.68 -62.40 12.17
CA GLY A 19 -28.82 -61.04 11.65
C GLY A 19 -28.59 -59.91 12.66
N ASP A 20 -28.75 -60.16 13.97
CA ASP A 20 -28.91 -59.09 14.97
C ASP A 20 -27.61 -58.32 15.30
N GLY A 21 -26.44 -58.96 15.15
CA GLY A 21 -25.15 -58.30 15.33
C GLY A 21 -24.74 -57.41 14.15
N LYS A 22 -24.98 -57.89 12.92
CA LYS A 22 -24.65 -57.14 11.69
C LYS A 22 -25.59 -55.95 11.50
N THR A 23 -26.87 -56.08 11.83
CA THR A 23 -27.82 -54.95 11.77
C THR A 23 -27.48 -53.87 12.79
N LYS A 24 -27.08 -54.23 14.02
CA LYS A 24 -26.63 -53.25 15.04
C LYS A 24 -25.35 -52.51 14.61
N GLN A 25 -24.37 -53.22 14.05
CA GLN A 25 -23.15 -52.60 13.53
C GLN A 25 -23.44 -51.67 12.34
N LEU A 26 -24.33 -52.08 11.43
CA LEU A 26 -24.73 -51.26 10.29
C LEU A 26 -25.47 -50.00 10.73
N ASN A 27 -26.38 -50.11 11.71
CA ASN A 27 -27.08 -48.95 12.27
C ASN A 27 -26.12 -47.99 12.98
N ALA A 28 -25.16 -48.49 13.76
CA ALA A 28 -24.15 -47.65 14.41
C ALA A 28 -23.27 -46.92 13.38
N ALA A 29 -22.86 -47.59 12.30
CA ALA A 29 -22.12 -46.98 11.21
C ALA A 29 -22.95 -45.93 10.45
N LEU A 30 -24.25 -46.19 10.25
CA LEU A 30 -25.18 -45.26 9.62
C LEU A 30 -25.35 -43.99 10.47
N GLU A 31 -25.55 -44.12 11.79
CA GLU A 31 -25.67 -42.97 12.69
C GLU A 31 -24.36 -42.17 12.76
N LYS A 32 -23.20 -42.85 12.77
CA LYS A 32 -21.90 -42.18 12.66
C LYS A 32 -21.77 -41.41 11.35
N SER A 33 -22.15 -42.01 10.22
CA SER A 33 -22.11 -41.35 8.91
C SER A 33 -23.05 -40.14 8.85
N LYS A 34 -24.25 -40.23 9.42
CA LYS A 34 -25.19 -39.09 9.51
C LYS A 34 -24.59 -37.95 10.34
N ALA A 35 -23.99 -38.26 11.48
CA ALA A 35 -23.33 -37.25 12.31
C ALA A 35 -22.16 -36.57 11.57
N THR A 36 -21.35 -37.32 10.81
CA THR A 36 -20.28 -36.75 9.98
C THR A 36 -20.84 -35.87 8.87
N ILE A 37 -21.89 -36.30 8.18
CA ILE A 37 -22.54 -35.48 7.13
C ILE A 37 -23.10 -34.19 7.72
N GLN A 38 -23.71 -34.25 8.91
CA GLN A 38 -24.21 -33.06 9.59
C GLN A 38 -23.08 -32.11 9.95
N ALA A 39 -21.98 -32.61 10.55
CA ALA A 39 -20.83 -31.79 10.89
C ALA A 39 -20.21 -31.10 9.66
N ILE A 40 -20.05 -31.84 8.55
CA ILE A 40 -19.55 -31.28 7.29
C ILE A 40 -20.53 -30.24 6.71
N SER A 41 -21.84 -30.46 6.85
CA SER A 41 -22.86 -29.49 6.41
C SER A 41 -22.79 -28.20 7.23
N ASP A 42 -22.57 -28.31 8.54
CA ASP A 42 -22.45 -27.17 9.45
C ASP A 42 -21.17 -26.38 9.15
N GLU A 43 -20.03 -27.07 8.98
CA GLU A 43 -18.76 -26.46 8.55
C GLU A 43 -18.88 -25.76 7.19
N ASN A 44 -19.53 -26.39 6.21
CA ASN A 44 -19.79 -25.75 4.91
C ASN A 44 -20.66 -24.51 5.03
N SER A 45 -21.60 -24.47 5.97
CA SER A 45 -22.43 -23.31 6.22
C SER A 45 -21.62 -22.17 6.85
N GLN A 46 -20.74 -22.50 7.81
CA GLN A 46 -19.82 -21.53 8.42
C GLN A 46 -18.83 -20.97 7.40
N LEU A 47 -18.24 -21.81 6.55
CA LEU A 47 -17.31 -21.37 5.51
C LEU A 47 -17.99 -20.44 4.50
N LYS A 48 -19.25 -20.70 4.14
CA LYS A 48 -20.02 -19.80 3.26
C LYS A 48 -20.24 -18.43 3.91
N GLU A 49 -20.52 -18.39 5.21
CA GLU A 49 -20.65 -17.13 5.94
C GLU A 49 -19.33 -16.36 5.97
N GLN A 50 -18.22 -17.05 6.24
CA GLN A 50 -16.88 -16.45 6.23
C GLN A 50 -16.49 -15.89 4.86
N ILE A 51 -16.77 -16.63 3.78
CA ILE A 51 -16.53 -16.18 2.41
C ILE A 51 -17.35 -14.92 2.13
N SER A 52 -18.63 -14.90 2.51
CA SER A 52 -19.49 -13.74 2.32
C SER A 52 -18.98 -12.53 3.09
N ARG A 53 -18.48 -12.72 4.33
CA ARG A 53 -17.90 -11.63 5.13
C ARG A 53 -16.63 -11.06 4.49
N LEU A 54 -15.69 -11.93 4.11
CA LEU A 54 -14.44 -11.53 3.47
C LEU A 54 -14.67 -10.81 2.14
N GLN A 55 -15.68 -11.22 1.37
CA GLN A 55 -16.07 -10.54 0.14
C GLN A 55 -16.56 -9.11 0.40
N THR A 56 -17.36 -8.91 1.44
CA THR A 56 -17.82 -7.57 1.85
C THR A 56 -16.64 -6.71 2.30
N GLU A 57 -15.79 -7.22 3.20
CA GLU A 57 -14.61 -6.49 3.68
C GLU A 57 -13.67 -6.10 2.54
N PHE A 58 -13.45 -7.00 1.58
CA PHE A 58 -12.63 -6.71 0.41
C PHE A 58 -13.23 -5.60 -0.47
N ASN A 59 -14.54 -5.61 -0.69
CA ASN A 59 -15.22 -4.56 -1.44
C ASN A 59 -15.14 -3.21 -0.72
N ASP A 60 -15.31 -3.20 0.60
CA ASP A 60 -15.20 -2.00 1.42
C ASP A 60 -13.78 -1.41 1.37
N LEU A 61 -12.75 -2.25 1.51
CA LEU A 61 -11.35 -1.82 1.39
C LEU A 61 -11.02 -1.31 -0.01
N GLN A 62 -11.58 -1.91 -1.07
CA GLN A 62 -11.41 -1.41 -2.43
C GLN A 62 -12.03 -0.02 -2.62
N ASN A 63 -13.22 0.20 -2.04
CA ASN A 63 -13.88 1.49 -2.08
C ASN A 63 -13.08 2.55 -1.32
N GLU A 64 -12.60 2.21 -0.11
CA GLU A 64 -11.75 3.09 0.68
C GLU A 64 -10.45 3.46 -0.06
N ASN A 65 -9.76 2.47 -0.63
CA ASN A 65 -8.55 2.70 -1.42
C ASN A 65 -8.81 3.61 -2.64
N SER A 66 -9.98 3.46 -3.29
CA SER A 66 -10.38 4.32 -4.40
C SER A 66 -10.61 5.75 -3.94
N ASN A 67 -11.29 5.94 -2.82
CA ASN A 67 -11.51 7.27 -2.21
C ASN A 67 -10.19 7.93 -1.80
N LEU A 68 -9.26 7.16 -1.22
CA LEU A 68 -7.94 7.64 -0.85
C LEU A 68 -7.13 8.11 -2.07
N LYS A 69 -7.18 7.38 -3.19
CA LYS A 69 -6.52 7.81 -4.45
C LYS A 69 -7.08 9.11 -5.01
N ILE A 70 -8.39 9.32 -4.90
CA ILE A 70 -9.03 10.58 -5.31
C ILE A 70 -8.53 11.72 -4.42
N SER A 71 -8.58 11.55 -3.10
CA SER A 71 -8.06 12.54 -2.14
C SER A 71 -6.57 12.82 -2.36
N GLU A 72 -5.78 11.79 -2.66
CA GLU A 72 -4.37 11.92 -3.00
C GLU A 72 -4.17 12.81 -4.24
N THR A 73 -4.99 12.62 -5.27
CA THR A 73 -4.96 13.41 -6.50
C THR A 73 -5.34 14.87 -6.24
N GLU A 74 -6.40 15.10 -5.48
CA GLU A 74 -6.86 16.45 -5.10
C GLU A 74 -5.79 17.20 -4.30
N LEU A 75 -5.18 16.55 -3.31
CA LEU A 75 -4.07 17.11 -2.55
C LEU A 75 -2.85 17.41 -3.43
N GLN A 76 -2.61 16.62 -4.49
CA GLN A 76 -1.50 16.89 -5.41
C GLN A 76 -1.81 18.19 -6.15
N GLN A 77 -2.99 18.29 -6.75
CA GLN A 77 -3.42 19.49 -7.46
C GLN A 77 -3.41 20.74 -6.57
N TRP A 78 -3.87 20.63 -5.33
CA TRP A 78 -3.85 21.74 -4.38
C TRP A 78 -2.41 22.19 -4.05
N SER A 79 -1.52 21.26 -3.72
CA SER A 79 -0.11 21.58 -3.47
C SER A 79 0.55 22.19 -4.70
N ARG A 80 0.16 21.72 -5.89
CA ARG A 80 0.62 22.24 -7.17
C ARG A 80 0.27 23.72 -7.34
N GLN A 81 -0.99 24.05 -7.15
CA GLN A 81 -1.51 25.42 -7.21
C GLN A 81 -0.86 26.32 -6.16
N LEU A 82 -0.65 25.81 -4.95
CA LEU A 82 -0.02 26.56 -3.87
C LEU A 82 1.42 26.97 -4.22
N ALA A 83 2.22 26.06 -4.79
CA ALA A 83 3.59 26.42 -5.21
C ALA A 83 3.60 27.42 -6.38
N GLU A 84 2.62 27.32 -7.30
CA GLU A 84 2.49 28.29 -8.40
C GLU A 84 2.14 29.69 -7.88
N GLN A 85 1.31 29.78 -6.83
CA GLN A 85 0.92 31.05 -6.22
C GLN A 85 2.00 31.67 -5.32
N LEU A 86 2.69 30.85 -4.52
CA LEU A 86 3.69 31.33 -3.56
C LEU A 86 5.08 31.52 -4.20
N GLY A 87 5.33 30.87 -5.34
CA GLY A 87 6.63 30.85 -5.98
C GLY A 87 7.63 29.92 -5.30
N PRO A 88 8.94 30.10 -5.56
CA PRO A 88 9.99 29.21 -5.04
C PRO A 88 10.03 29.21 -3.51
N ALA A 89 9.98 28.02 -2.92
CA ALA A 89 9.95 27.86 -1.48
C ALA A 89 10.71 26.60 -1.03
N VAL A 90 11.11 26.58 0.24
CA VAL A 90 11.58 25.37 0.91
C VAL A 90 10.38 24.62 1.46
N TRP A 91 10.24 23.37 1.03
CA TRP A 91 9.15 22.47 1.40
C TRP A 91 9.67 21.42 2.37
N TYR A 92 8.94 21.17 3.45
CA TYR A 92 9.36 20.23 4.48
C TYR A 92 8.17 19.46 5.04
N PRO A 93 8.21 18.12 5.09
CA PRO A 93 7.09 17.30 5.57
C PRO A 93 6.82 17.53 7.06
N GLY A 94 5.55 17.59 7.42
CA GLY A 94 5.10 17.41 8.80
C GLY A 94 4.98 15.93 9.14
N PRO A 95 4.88 15.57 10.43
CA PRO A 95 4.54 14.21 10.81
C PRO A 95 3.17 13.86 10.22
N TYR A 96 3.15 12.90 9.28
CA TYR A 96 1.96 12.44 8.55
C TYR A 96 1.34 13.43 7.55
N GLU A 97 2.09 14.47 7.17
CA GLU A 97 1.60 15.49 6.25
C GLU A 97 2.50 15.58 5.01
N ARG A 98 1.89 15.96 3.89
CA ARG A 98 2.66 16.34 2.70
C ARG A 98 3.56 17.53 3.01
N PRO A 99 4.66 17.71 2.25
CA PRO A 99 5.50 18.89 2.42
C PRO A 99 4.63 20.14 2.31
N LEU A 100 4.79 21.04 3.27
CA LEU A 100 4.19 22.38 3.24
C LEU A 100 5.31 23.40 3.01
N PRO A 101 5.02 24.53 2.33
CA PRO A 101 6.01 25.57 2.13
C PRO A 101 6.31 26.22 3.48
N ARG A 102 7.55 26.12 3.96
CA ARG A 102 7.98 26.71 5.24
C ARG A 102 8.62 28.08 5.07
N LYS A 103 9.25 28.32 3.93
CA LYS A 103 9.99 29.55 3.66
C LYS A 103 9.97 29.86 2.18
N ILE A 104 9.35 30.97 1.81
CA ILE A 104 9.38 31.52 0.46
C ILE A 104 10.74 32.21 0.26
N ILE A 105 11.36 32.00 -0.89
CA ILE A 105 12.63 32.64 -1.25
C ILE A 105 12.39 33.47 -2.51
N GLU A 106 12.31 34.79 -2.35
CA GLU A 106 12.20 35.70 -3.48
C GLU A 106 13.45 35.63 -4.35
N ARG A 107 13.26 35.57 -5.68
CA ARG A 107 14.35 35.45 -6.67
C ARG A 107 15.30 34.29 -6.33
N ALA A 108 14.70 33.14 -5.99
CA ALA A 108 15.43 31.93 -5.68
C ALA A 108 16.23 31.43 -6.89
N THR A 109 17.33 30.73 -6.58
CA THR A 109 18.02 29.83 -7.49
C THR A 109 17.99 28.44 -6.87
N ALA A 110 18.30 27.40 -7.65
CA ALA A 110 18.37 26.04 -7.15
C ALA A 110 19.37 25.92 -5.98
N GLU A 111 20.52 26.61 -6.08
CA GLU A 111 21.55 26.66 -5.05
C GLU A 111 21.02 27.28 -3.74
N LYS A 112 20.29 28.40 -3.83
CA LYS A 112 19.71 29.05 -2.65
C LYS A 112 18.64 28.18 -1.96
N LEU A 113 17.83 27.47 -2.75
CA LEU A 113 16.82 26.56 -2.24
C LEU A 113 17.48 25.37 -1.52
N VAL A 114 18.48 24.75 -2.15
CA VAL A 114 19.24 23.65 -1.55
C VAL A 114 19.96 24.10 -0.29
N GLN A 115 20.62 25.27 -0.32
CA GLN A 115 21.27 25.82 0.87
C GLN A 115 20.27 25.99 2.03
N SER A 116 19.11 26.60 1.75
CA SER A 116 18.11 26.83 2.79
C SER A 116 17.39 25.55 3.24
N LEU A 117 17.33 24.50 2.41
CA LEU A 117 16.84 23.19 2.81
C LEU A 117 17.86 22.46 3.68
N ASN A 118 19.15 22.51 3.31
CA ASN A 118 20.23 21.92 4.10
C ASN A 118 20.37 22.60 5.48
N ASP A 119 20.05 23.90 5.60
CA ASP A 119 19.95 24.56 6.91
C ASP A 119 18.92 23.87 7.83
N LEU A 120 17.80 23.38 7.29
CA LEU A 120 16.80 22.62 8.03
C LEU A 120 17.26 21.18 8.30
N PHE A 121 17.86 20.53 7.31
CA PHE A 121 18.38 19.17 7.47
C PHE A 121 19.47 19.09 8.53
N ARG A 122 20.40 20.06 8.58
CA ARG A 122 21.40 20.14 9.66
C ARG A 122 20.76 20.24 11.05
N GLN A 123 19.71 21.05 11.20
CA GLN A 123 18.99 21.18 12.48
C GLN A 123 18.33 19.85 12.89
N ALA A 124 17.82 19.10 11.90
CA ALA A 124 17.21 17.79 12.10
C ALA A 124 18.20 16.62 12.09
N GLN A 125 19.51 16.88 11.97
CA GLN A 125 20.57 15.86 11.83
C GLN A 125 20.31 14.89 10.67
N LEU A 126 19.75 15.41 9.58
CA LEU A 126 19.50 14.69 8.35
C LEU A 126 20.66 14.89 7.36
N PRO A 127 20.82 13.97 6.40
CA PRO A 127 21.86 14.09 5.39
C PRO A 127 21.61 15.30 4.47
N GLU A 128 22.68 15.95 4.01
CA GLU A 128 22.58 17.14 3.14
C GLU A 128 22.43 16.76 1.66
N VAL A 129 21.69 17.59 0.93
CA VAL A 129 21.55 17.53 -0.53
C VAL A 129 22.69 18.29 -1.19
N ILE A 130 23.31 17.67 -2.18
CA ILE A 130 24.36 18.25 -3.00
C ILE A 130 23.78 18.50 -4.38
N LEU A 131 23.61 19.77 -4.78
CA LEU A 131 23.20 20.10 -6.13
C LEU A 131 24.37 19.90 -7.09
N LEU A 132 24.26 18.95 -8.01
CA LEU A 132 25.30 18.65 -8.99
C LEU A 132 25.21 19.61 -10.19
N LYS A 133 24.01 19.76 -10.75
CA LYS A 133 23.70 20.62 -11.90
C LYS A 133 22.20 20.75 -12.12
N VAL A 134 21.82 21.75 -12.93
CA VAL A 134 20.49 21.84 -13.54
C VAL A 134 20.65 21.77 -15.05
N LEU A 135 19.92 20.86 -15.70
CA LEU A 135 19.94 20.69 -17.16
C LEU A 135 18.50 20.58 -17.67
N GLY A 136 18.10 21.55 -18.51
CA GLY A 136 16.72 21.64 -18.98
C GLY A 136 15.76 21.85 -17.82
N ASP A 137 14.81 20.92 -17.66
CA ASP A 137 13.79 20.94 -16.60
C ASP A 137 14.13 20.05 -15.40
N THR A 138 15.36 19.55 -15.31
CA THR A 138 15.77 18.57 -14.32
C THR A 138 16.93 19.07 -13.46
N ALA A 139 16.76 19.04 -12.13
CA ALA A 139 17.84 19.21 -11.17
C ALA A 139 18.46 17.85 -10.82
N PHE A 140 19.78 17.74 -10.92
CA PHE A 140 20.51 16.53 -10.56
C PHE A 140 21.13 16.73 -9.19
N VAL A 141 20.87 15.80 -8.26
CA VAL A 141 21.31 15.90 -6.87
C VAL A 141 21.98 14.61 -6.40
N ASP A 142 22.92 14.75 -5.49
CA ASP A 142 23.52 13.67 -4.69
C ASP A 142 23.18 13.91 -3.21
N ILE A 143 23.28 12.88 -2.38
CA ILE A 143 22.96 12.92 -0.94
C ILE A 143 24.22 12.56 -0.16
N SER A 144 24.68 13.48 0.68
CA SER A 144 25.77 13.15 1.61
C SER A 144 25.32 12.07 2.60
N GLN A 145 26.18 11.14 2.99
CA GLN A 145 25.84 10.05 3.94
C GLN A 145 24.54 9.31 3.54
N ASP A 146 24.44 8.90 2.27
CA ASP A 146 23.28 8.22 1.71
C ASP A 146 22.85 6.95 2.46
N GLU A 147 23.76 6.28 3.18
CA GLU A 147 23.45 5.19 4.11
C GLU A 147 22.42 5.57 5.18
N GLN A 148 22.46 6.80 5.71
CA GLN A 148 21.47 7.24 6.68
C GLN A 148 20.06 7.32 6.05
N LEU A 149 19.99 7.81 4.81
CA LEU A 149 18.75 7.86 4.02
C LEU A 149 18.24 6.47 3.66
N THR A 150 19.14 5.61 3.18
CA THR A 150 18.78 4.34 2.54
C THR A 150 18.63 3.18 3.53
N GLN A 151 19.24 3.27 4.72
CA GLN A 151 19.31 2.16 5.68
C GLN A 151 18.87 2.53 7.11
N GLN A 152 18.98 3.79 7.55
CA GLN A 152 18.85 4.12 8.98
C GLN A 152 17.55 4.84 9.36
N MET A 153 16.99 5.68 8.48
CA MET A 153 15.82 6.52 8.82
C MET A 153 14.45 5.86 8.59
N GLY A 154 14.43 4.64 8.06
CA GLY A 154 13.21 3.89 7.70
C GLY A 154 12.48 4.46 6.47
N SER A 155 11.59 3.65 5.88
CA SER A 155 10.93 3.98 4.61
C SER A 155 10.07 5.25 4.68
N THR A 156 9.38 5.50 5.80
CA THR A 156 8.59 6.74 5.99
C THR A 156 9.48 7.98 6.02
N GLY A 157 10.60 7.91 6.75
CA GLY A 157 11.58 9.01 6.82
C GLY A 157 12.22 9.28 5.47
N ALA A 158 12.64 8.23 4.77
CA ALA A 158 13.22 8.32 3.44
C ALA A 158 12.24 8.92 2.41
N THR A 159 10.97 8.51 2.45
CA THR A 159 9.92 9.07 1.60
C THR A 159 9.74 10.57 1.87
N GLY A 160 9.65 10.97 3.14
CA GLY A 160 9.54 12.38 3.52
C GLY A 160 10.74 13.20 3.08
N TYR A 161 11.96 12.65 3.21
CA TYR A 161 13.18 13.29 2.75
C TYR A 161 13.16 13.55 1.24
N ILE A 162 12.90 12.52 0.43
CA ILE A 162 12.83 12.64 -1.05
C ILE A 162 11.75 13.66 -1.45
N GLN A 163 10.59 13.63 -0.79
CA GLN A 163 9.51 14.60 -1.03
C GLN A 163 9.94 16.04 -0.70
N ALA A 164 10.63 16.27 0.41
CA ALA A 164 11.12 17.60 0.79
C ALA A 164 12.03 18.20 -0.29
N VAL A 165 12.99 17.40 -0.78
CA VAL A 165 13.92 17.81 -1.84
C VAL A 165 13.19 18.03 -3.16
N THR A 166 12.32 17.09 -3.54
CA THR A 166 11.56 17.14 -4.81
C THR A 166 10.66 18.37 -4.86
N TYR A 167 9.84 18.60 -3.83
CA TYR A 167 8.93 19.75 -3.78
C TYR A 167 9.69 21.07 -3.70
N THR A 168 10.81 21.11 -2.98
CA THR A 168 11.67 22.31 -2.90
C THR A 168 12.21 22.72 -4.26
N LEU A 169 12.86 21.79 -4.97
CA LEU A 169 13.48 22.11 -6.26
C LEU A 169 12.46 22.32 -7.38
N THR A 170 11.38 21.54 -7.42
CA THR A 170 10.30 21.69 -8.42
C THR A 170 9.37 22.87 -8.15
N SER A 171 9.52 23.56 -7.02
CA SER A 171 8.87 24.86 -6.80
C SER A 171 9.53 25.99 -7.60
N LEU A 172 10.76 25.79 -8.09
CA LEU A 172 11.42 26.77 -8.94
C LEU A 172 10.85 26.69 -10.37
N PRO A 173 10.32 27.80 -10.94
CA PRO A 173 9.82 27.79 -12.31
C PRO A 173 10.86 27.29 -13.30
N GLY A 174 10.45 26.35 -14.16
CA GLY A 174 11.32 25.71 -15.14
C GLY A 174 12.00 24.44 -14.67
N ILE A 175 11.89 24.04 -13.40
CA ILE A 175 12.32 22.72 -12.91
C ILE A 175 11.09 21.86 -12.63
N HIS A 176 10.97 20.74 -13.33
CA HIS A 176 9.85 19.80 -13.20
C HIS A 176 10.25 18.46 -12.58
N TYR A 177 11.54 18.14 -12.63
CA TYR A 177 12.07 16.88 -12.14
C TYR A 177 13.29 17.07 -11.24
N VAL A 178 13.47 16.14 -10.31
CA VAL A 178 14.70 15.96 -9.54
C VAL A 178 15.21 14.55 -9.79
N ASP A 179 16.47 14.43 -10.16
CA ASP A 179 17.15 13.17 -10.47
C ASP A 179 18.19 12.91 -9.38
N PHE A 180 17.91 11.94 -8.52
CA PHE A 180 18.74 11.60 -7.36
C PHE A 180 19.80 10.56 -7.75
N GLN A 181 21.05 10.85 -7.40
CA GLN A 181 22.21 10.03 -7.67
C GLN A 181 22.83 9.55 -6.36
N PHE A 182 22.25 8.51 -5.76
CA PHE A 182 22.80 7.85 -4.57
C PHE A 182 22.70 6.33 -4.71
N LYS A 183 23.35 5.58 -3.82
CA LYS A 183 23.29 4.12 -3.87
C LYS A 183 21.94 3.61 -3.33
N GLU A 184 21.24 2.79 -4.11
CA GLU A 184 20.00 2.15 -3.66
C GLU A 184 20.18 1.37 -2.35
N GLY A 185 19.16 1.40 -1.50
CA GLY A 185 19.06 0.58 -0.31
C GLY A 185 17.62 0.30 0.09
N ASP A 186 17.43 -0.29 1.28
CA ASP A 186 16.18 -0.92 1.70
C ASP A 186 15.01 0.06 1.83
N HIS A 187 15.31 1.34 2.05
CA HIS A 187 14.32 2.38 2.30
C HIS A 187 14.20 3.43 1.20
N ALA A 188 15.18 3.52 0.29
CA ALA A 188 15.24 4.57 -0.71
C ALA A 188 15.87 4.07 -2.01
N VAL A 189 15.23 4.41 -3.13
CA VAL A 189 15.69 4.09 -4.49
C VAL A 189 16.10 5.40 -5.17
N PRO A 190 17.23 5.46 -5.89
CA PRO A 190 17.60 6.64 -6.66
C PRO A 190 16.76 6.78 -7.94
N GLY A 191 16.91 7.89 -8.64
CA GLY A 191 16.26 8.11 -9.93
C GLY A 191 15.43 9.40 -9.97
N ARG A 192 14.48 9.45 -10.90
CA ARG A 192 13.76 10.68 -11.25
C ARG A 192 12.41 10.79 -10.55
N TYR A 193 12.20 11.92 -9.89
CA TYR A 193 10.99 12.26 -9.15
C TYR A 193 10.40 13.57 -9.64
N SER A 194 9.08 13.68 -9.56
CA SER A 194 8.30 14.89 -9.85
C SER A 194 7.30 15.12 -8.71
N ARG A 195 6.76 16.35 -8.60
CA ARG A 195 5.74 16.68 -7.60
C ARG A 195 4.36 16.11 -7.89
#